data_AF-A0A2N2RY38-F1
#
_entry.id   AF-A0A2N2RY38-F1
#
_cell.length_a   1.000
_cell.length_b   1.000
_cell.length_c   1.000
_cell.angle_alpha   90.00
_cell.angle_beta   90.00
_cell.angle_gamma   90.00
#
_symmetry.space_group_name_H-M   'P 1'
#
loop_
_entity.id
_entity.type
_entity.pdbx_description
1 polymer ?
#
loop_
_entity_poly.entity_id
_entity_poly.type
_entity_poly.pdbx_seq_one_letter_code
_entity_poly.pdbx_strand_id
1 'polypeptide(L)'
;MADNINQQLTTAMAGEEVSHPEWDEPIICRVEVDLPSWLSQLAGGREWEVYAEDEAENCISFAMREKAAKTPKLAEVTLYHNGYAVVDVEGKSLFDGSLTAGTSDCAHLTYYHADSGEKITLN
;
A
#
# COMPACT_ATOMS: atom_id res chain seq x y z
N MET A 1 10.02 32.03 -64.16
CA MET A 1 11.38 31.59 -63.82
C MET A 1 11.55 31.86 -62.34
N ALA A 2 11.61 30.80 -61.55
CA ALA A 2 11.92 30.82 -60.13
C ALA A 2 13.42 31.14 -59.94
N ASP A 3 13.79 31.80 -58.84
CA ASP A 3 14.75 31.27 -57.87
C ASP A 3 15.08 32.27 -56.73
N ASN A 4 15.66 31.71 -55.66
CA ASN A 4 16.29 32.32 -54.48
C ASN A 4 15.37 32.68 -53.29
N ILE A 5 14.97 31.71 -52.45
CA ILE A 5 15.72 31.01 -51.38
C ILE A 5 15.79 31.85 -50.09
N ASN A 6 14.83 31.55 -49.20
CA ASN A 6 14.74 31.98 -47.82
C ASN A 6 15.73 31.18 -46.96
N GLN A 7 16.78 31.81 -46.44
CA GLN A 7 17.75 31.15 -45.55
C GLN A 7 17.24 31.14 -44.09
N GLN A 8 16.72 29.97 -43.72
CA GLN A 8 16.94 29.22 -42.47
C GLN A 8 17.37 29.98 -41.21
N LEU A 9 16.56 29.85 -40.15
CA LEU A 9 17.09 29.39 -38.86
C LEU A 9 16.01 28.60 -38.11
N THR A 10 15.89 27.31 -38.43
CA THR A 10 15.13 26.36 -37.65
C THR A 10 15.98 25.97 -36.44
N THR A 11 15.80 26.65 -35.31
CA THR A 11 16.35 26.20 -34.03
C THR A 11 15.56 24.95 -33.62
N ALA A 12 16.18 23.79 -33.83
CA ALA A 12 15.75 22.54 -33.22
C ALA A 12 15.94 22.67 -31.71
N MET A 13 14.84 22.88 -30.98
CA MET A 13 14.81 22.63 -29.55
C MET A 13 14.70 21.12 -29.38
N ALA A 14 15.84 20.44 -29.48
CA ALA A 14 15.96 19.10 -28.92
C ALA A 14 15.75 19.27 -27.41
N GLY A 15 14.54 18.95 -26.94
CA GLY A 15 14.32 18.68 -25.54
C GLY A 15 15.15 17.46 -25.22
N GLU A 16 16.31 17.68 -24.64
CA GLU A 16 17.08 16.62 -24.01
C GLU A 16 16.23 16.21 -22.80
N GLU A 17 15.37 15.22 -23.01
CA GLU A 17 14.72 14.50 -21.91
C GLU A 17 15.87 13.89 -21.12
N VAL A 18 16.22 14.52 -19.99
CA VAL A 18 17.23 14.00 -19.09
C VAL A 18 16.67 12.69 -18.55
N SER A 19 17.05 11.58 -19.17
CA SER A 19 16.72 10.24 -18.69
C SER A 19 17.39 10.07 -17.33
N HIS A 20 16.57 10.05 -16.28
CA HIS A 20 17.05 9.72 -14.95
C HIS A 20 16.63 8.27 -14.66
N PRO A 21 17.48 7.27 -14.99
CA PRO A 21 17.12 5.86 -14.84
C PRO A 21 16.71 5.50 -13.41
N GLU A 22 17.24 6.22 -12.41
CA GLU A 22 16.88 6.07 -11.00
C GLU A 22 15.43 6.53 -10.65
N TRP A 23 14.75 7.29 -11.53
CA TRP A 23 13.35 7.76 -11.38
C TRP A 23 12.39 7.03 -12.33
N ASP A 24 12.92 6.38 -13.37
CA ASP A 24 12.17 5.55 -14.32
C ASP A 24 11.96 4.11 -13.83
N GLU A 25 12.64 3.71 -12.76
CA GLU A 25 12.45 2.40 -12.15
C GLU A 25 11.13 2.35 -11.36
N PRO A 26 10.27 1.34 -11.62
CA PRO A 26 9.04 1.18 -10.86
C PRO A 26 9.36 0.95 -9.38
N ILE A 27 8.59 1.57 -8.49
CA ILE A 27 8.73 1.41 -7.04
C ILE A 27 7.58 0.57 -6.51
N ILE A 28 7.90 -0.46 -5.73
CA ILE A 28 6.94 -1.28 -5.01
C ILE A 28 6.82 -0.75 -3.58
N CYS A 29 5.60 -0.40 -3.17
CA CYS A 29 5.27 -0.14 -1.78
C CYS A 29 4.68 -1.41 -1.17
N ARG A 30 5.34 -1.98 -0.16
CA ARG A 30 4.84 -3.12 0.60
C ARG A 30 4.40 -2.65 1.98
N VAL A 31 3.17 -3.00 2.34
CA VAL A 31 2.61 -2.76 3.68
C VAL A 31 2.51 -4.09 4.39
N GLU A 32 3.18 -4.20 5.53
CA GLU A 32 3.10 -5.37 6.42
C GLU A 32 2.29 -5.00 7.66
N VAL A 33 1.26 -5.79 7.98
CA VAL A 33 0.35 -5.54 9.09
C VAL A 33 0.34 -6.75 10.02
N ASP A 34 0.61 -6.55 11.30
CA ASP A 34 0.43 -7.60 12.31
C ASP A 34 -1.02 -7.63 12.78
N LEU A 35 -1.85 -8.39 12.06
CA LEU A 35 -3.30 -8.45 12.32
C LEU A 35 -3.65 -8.85 13.78
N PRO A 36 -3.00 -9.86 14.40
CA PRO A 36 -3.34 -10.24 15.77
C PRO A 36 -3.02 -9.17 16.81
N SER A 37 -1.85 -8.51 16.71
CA SER A 37 -1.49 -7.42 17.61
C SER A 37 -2.35 -6.20 17.35
N TRP A 38 -2.70 -5.93 16.10
CA TRP A 38 -3.58 -4.82 15.74
C TRP A 38 -4.98 -4.99 16.32
N LEU A 39 -5.60 -6.18 16.19
CA LEU A 39 -6.89 -6.47 16.82
C LEU A 39 -6.83 -6.44 18.33
N SER A 40 -5.72 -6.91 18.92
CA SER A 40 -5.52 -6.82 20.38
C SER A 40 -5.51 -5.37 20.87
N GLN A 41 -4.98 -4.44 20.07
CA GLN A 41 -4.98 -3.01 20.38
C GLN A 41 -6.37 -2.36 20.20
N LEU A 42 -7.09 -2.69 19.12
CA LEU A 42 -8.38 -2.08 18.79
C LEU A 42 -9.54 -2.61 19.65
N ALA A 43 -9.64 -3.93 19.80
CA ALA A 43 -10.80 -4.60 20.40
C ALA A 43 -10.53 -5.21 21.78
N GLY A 44 -9.27 -5.14 22.24
CA GLY A 44 -8.78 -5.94 23.35
C GLY A 44 -8.77 -7.43 23.01
N GLY A 45 -8.86 -8.26 24.05
CA GLY A 45 -8.82 -9.71 23.88
C GLY A 45 -7.40 -10.26 23.73
N ARG A 46 -7.28 -11.58 23.65
CA ARG A 46 -6.00 -12.28 23.50
C ARG A 46 -6.12 -13.37 22.45
N GLU A 47 -5.01 -13.65 21.78
CA GLU A 47 -4.88 -14.81 20.88
C GLU A 47 -5.86 -14.78 19.71
N TRP A 48 -5.92 -13.63 19.02
CA TRP A 48 -6.61 -13.50 17.75
C TRP A 48 -5.95 -14.39 16.69
N GLU A 49 -6.75 -15.14 15.94
CA GLU A 49 -6.28 -15.91 14.80
C GLU A 49 -7.05 -15.55 13.53
N VAL A 50 -6.35 -15.62 12.39
CA VAL A 50 -6.98 -15.66 11.07
C VAL A 50 -7.47 -17.08 10.84
N TYR A 51 -8.73 -17.24 10.42
CA TYR A 51 -9.29 -18.54 10.06
C TYR A 51 -9.80 -18.62 8.62
N ALA A 52 -9.94 -17.49 7.93
CA ALA A 52 -10.23 -17.43 6.51
C ALA A 52 -9.64 -16.15 5.90
N GLU A 53 -9.34 -16.22 4.61
CA GLU A 53 -8.90 -15.10 3.78
C GLU A 53 -9.69 -15.12 2.46
N ASP A 54 -10.00 -13.94 1.95
CA ASP A 54 -10.72 -13.74 0.69
C ASP A 54 -10.04 -12.60 -0.09
N GLU A 55 -9.47 -12.92 -1.25
CA GLU A 55 -8.80 -11.94 -2.11
C GLU A 55 -9.73 -11.50 -3.24
N ALA A 56 -9.86 -10.18 -3.38
CA ALA A 56 -10.61 -9.51 -4.42
C ALA A 56 -9.69 -8.60 -5.25
N GLU A 57 -10.21 -8.05 -6.35
CA GLU A 57 -9.41 -7.26 -7.30
C GLU A 57 -8.69 -6.05 -6.67
N ASN A 58 -9.26 -5.45 -5.61
CA ASN A 58 -8.76 -4.22 -5.00
C ASN A 58 -8.47 -4.34 -3.50
N CYS A 59 -8.72 -5.51 -2.90
CA CYS A 59 -8.52 -5.73 -1.48
C CYS A 59 -8.38 -7.20 -1.14
N ILE A 60 -7.85 -7.46 0.04
CA ILE A 60 -7.88 -8.77 0.69
C ILE A 60 -8.58 -8.62 2.05
N SER A 61 -9.46 -9.57 2.36
CA SER A 61 -10.21 -9.60 3.61
C SER A 61 -9.80 -10.82 4.44
N PHE A 62 -9.63 -10.63 5.74
CA PHE A 62 -9.27 -11.66 6.70
C PHE A 62 -10.36 -11.78 7.75
N ALA A 63 -10.93 -12.98 7.87
CA ALA A 63 -11.85 -13.30 8.94
C ALA A 63 -11.05 -13.80 10.14
N MET A 64 -11.30 -13.18 11.30
CA MET A 64 -10.54 -13.39 12.52
C MET A 64 -11.44 -13.73 13.71
N ARG A 65 -10.89 -14.49 14.67
CA ARG A 65 -11.61 -14.85 15.91
C ARG A 65 -10.71 -14.85 17.14
N GLU A 66 -11.29 -14.52 18.30
CA GLU A 66 -10.62 -14.57 19.59
C GLU A 66 -10.65 -16.00 20.17
N LYS A 67 -9.50 -16.68 20.32
CA LYS A 67 -9.44 -18.08 20.81
C LYS A 67 -9.78 -18.24 22.29
N ALA A 68 -9.36 -17.29 23.12
CA ALA A 68 -9.30 -17.46 24.57
C ALA A 68 -10.65 -17.24 25.28
N ALA A 69 -11.67 -16.76 24.55
CA ALA A 69 -12.95 -16.37 25.13
C ALA A 69 -13.97 -17.52 25.13
N LYS A 70 -14.79 -17.61 26.20
CA LYS A 70 -15.94 -18.54 26.27
C LYS A 70 -16.96 -18.30 25.15
N THR A 71 -17.02 -17.07 24.66
CA THR A 71 -17.79 -16.66 23.49
C THR A 71 -16.82 -15.90 22.60
N PRO A 72 -16.30 -16.52 21.53
CA PRO A 72 -15.27 -15.90 20.69
C PRO A 72 -15.86 -14.69 19.97
N LYS A 73 -15.17 -13.56 20.08
CA LYS A 73 -15.45 -12.40 19.22
C LYS A 73 -15.02 -12.70 17.80
N LEU A 74 -15.77 -12.17 16.85
CA LEU A 74 -15.47 -12.25 15.43
C LEU A 74 -15.07 -10.88 14.92
N ALA A 75 -14.10 -10.86 14.02
CA ALA A 75 -13.62 -9.67 13.38
C ALA A 75 -13.38 -9.92 11.89
N GLU A 76 -13.50 -8.86 11.10
CA GLU A 76 -13.11 -8.84 9.70
C GLU A 76 -12.13 -7.68 9.48
N VAL A 77 -11.01 -7.98 8.85
CA VAL A 77 -10.02 -6.98 8.46
C VAL A 77 -9.93 -6.95 6.95
N THR A 78 -10.27 -5.82 6.33
CA THR A 78 -10.14 -5.61 4.89
C THR A 78 -9.01 -4.65 4.62
N LEU A 79 -8.01 -5.10 3.85
CA LEU A 79 -6.86 -4.32 3.42
C LEU A 79 -6.99 -4.00 1.92
N TYR A 80 -7.04 -2.72 1.57
CA TYR A 80 -7.11 -2.28 0.19
C TYR A 80 -5.71 -2.03 -0.38
N HIS A 81 -5.54 -2.27 -1.68
CA HIS A 81 -4.26 -2.08 -2.38
C HIS A 81 -3.77 -0.62 -2.38
N ASN A 82 -4.67 0.35 -2.15
CA ASN A 82 -4.34 1.76 -2.02
C ASN A 82 -3.85 2.15 -0.61
N GLY A 83 -3.68 1.19 0.29
CA GLY A 83 -3.25 1.43 1.67
C GLY A 83 -4.38 1.87 2.61
N TYR A 84 -5.64 1.79 2.19
CA TYR A 84 -6.79 1.93 3.08
C TYR A 84 -7.07 0.61 3.79
N ALA A 85 -7.61 0.66 5.00
CA ALA A 85 -8.06 -0.53 5.70
C ALA A 85 -9.32 -0.26 6.52
N VAL A 86 -10.11 -1.32 6.70
CA VAL A 86 -11.29 -1.34 7.56
C VAL A 86 -11.15 -2.51 8.51
N VAL A 87 -11.45 -2.29 9.78
CA VAL A 87 -11.52 -3.34 10.81
C VAL A 87 -12.90 -3.29 11.43
N ASP A 88 -13.66 -4.35 11.22
CA ASP A 88 -14.95 -4.58 11.86
C ASP A 88 -14.80 -5.63 12.96
N VAL A 89 -15.39 -5.38 14.13
CA VAL A 89 -15.46 -6.36 15.23
C VAL A 89 -16.89 -6.43 15.74
N GLU A 90 -17.50 -7.61 15.64
CA GLU A 90 -18.89 -7.86 16.01
C GLU A 90 -19.90 -6.90 15.35
N GLY A 91 -19.67 -6.51 14.09
CA GLY A 91 -20.53 -5.59 13.32
C GLY A 91 -20.31 -4.11 13.63
N LYS A 92 -19.19 -3.76 14.27
CA LYS A 92 -18.78 -2.38 14.53
C LYS A 92 -17.42 -2.11 13.91
N SER A 93 -17.35 -1.10 13.04
CA SER A 93 -16.09 -0.57 12.54
C SER A 93 -15.30 0.10 13.68
N LEU A 94 -14.16 -0.49 14.04
CA LEU A 94 -13.21 0.04 15.01
C LEU A 94 -12.07 0.81 14.34
N PHE A 95 -11.83 0.54 13.05
CA PHE A 95 -10.90 1.28 12.22
C PHE A 95 -11.47 1.40 10.81
N ASP A 96 -11.31 2.58 10.23
CA ASP A 96 -11.73 2.92 8.86
C ASP A 96 -10.83 4.09 8.44
N GLY A 97 -9.75 3.79 7.73
CA GLY A 97 -8.73 4.81 7.46
C GLY A 97 -7.52 4.32 6.68
N SER A 98 -6.62 5.25 6.41
CA SER A 98 -5.36 4.97 5.72
C SER A 98 -4.31 4.41 6.68
N LEU A 99 -3.65 3.32 6.28
CA LEU A 99 -2.48 2.75 6.94
C LEU A 99 -1.18 3.54 6.66
N THR A 100 -1.20 4.39 5.63
CA THR A 100 -0.01 5.11 5.13
C THR A 100 0.04 6.57 5.58
N ALA A 101 -1.09 7.12 6.05
CA ALA A 101 -1.19 8.47 6.58
C ALA A 101 -0.78 8.54 8.06
N GLY A 102 0.52 8.49 8.32
CA GLY A 102 1.09 8.54 9.67
C GLY A 102 1.51 7.17 10.17
N THR A 103 2.59 7.12 10.95
CA THR A 103 3.19 5.90 11.50
C THR A 103 2.22 5.19 12.42
N SER A 104 1.35 4.36 11.85
CA SER A 104 0.59 3.36 12.58
C SER A 104 1.60 2.35 13.14
N ASP A 105 1.66 2.17 14.47
CA ASP A 105 2.49 1.13 15.10
C ASP A 105 2.15 -0.29 14.58
N CYS A 106 1.01 -0.44 13.91
CA CYS A 106 0.48 -1.70 13.43
C CYS A 106 0.81 -1.97 11.95
N ALA A 107 1.35 -0.99 11.22
CA ALA A 107 1.66 -1.11 9.80
C ALA A 107 3.08 -0.62 9.49
N HIS A 108 3.86 -1.49 8.85
CA HIS A 108 5.21 -1.17 8.41
C HIS A 108 5.22 -0.97 6.89
N LEU A 109 5.56 0.24 6.47
CA LEU A 109 5.77 0.57 5.06
C LEU A 109 7.23 0.31 4.71
N THR A 110 7.45 -0.49 3.67
CA THR A 110 8.77 -0.64 3.07
C THR A 110 8.67 -0.45 1.57
N TYR A 111 9.60 0.33 1.03
CA TYR A 111 9.70 0.62 -0.40
C TYR A 111 10.82 -0.19 -1.02
N TYR A 112 10.63 -0.64 -2.25
CA TYR A 112 11.61 -1.42 -3.00
C TYR A 112 11.67 -0.94 -4.44
N HIS A 113 12.85 -0.97 -5.04
CA HIS A 113 13.00 -0.93 -6.50
C HIS A 113 12.41 -2.21 -7.08
N ALA A 114 11.49 -2.10 -8.05
CA ALA A 114 10.78 -3.25 -8.60
C ALA A 114 11.70 -4.21 -9.37
N ASP A 115 12.69 -3.67 -10.08
CA ASP A 115 13.63 -4.47 -10.90
C ASP A 115 14.69 -5.19 -10.05
N SER A 116 15.29 -4.50 -9.08
CA SER A 116 16.37 -5.05 -8.25
C SER A 116 15.88 -5.74 -6.97
N GLY A 117 14.67 -5.40 -6.51
CA GLY A 117 14.18 -5.79 -5.18
C GLY A 117 14.93 -5.11 -4.03
N GLU A 118 15.79 -4.12 -4.31
CA GLU A 118 16.55 -3.43 -3.28
C GLU A 118 15.65 -2.51 -2.45
N LYS A 119 15.81 -2.57 -1.13
CA LYS A 119 15.01 -1.76 -0.20
C LYS A 119 15.43 -0.29 -0.29
N ILE A 120 14.46 0.57 -0.55
CA ILE A 120 14.60 2.02 -0.52
C ILE A 120 14.47 2.49 0.94
N THR A 121 15.47 3.23 1.42
CA THR A 121 15.42 3.89 2.73
C THR A 121 15.08 5.35 2.51
N LEU A 122 13.89 5.77 2.94
CA LEU A 122 13.48 7.16 2.96
C LEU A 122 14.09 7.81 4.22
N ASN A 123 14.98 8.79 4.04
CA ASN A 123 15.60 9.57 5.13
C ASN A 123 14.83 10.88 5.37
#